data_AF-A0A1F6L856-F1
#
_entry.id   AF-A0A1F6L856-F1
#
_cell.length_a   1.000
_cell.length_b   1.000
_cell.length_c   1.000
_cell.angle_alpha   90.00
_cell.angle_beta   90.00
_cell.angle_gamma   90.00
#
_symmetry.space_group_name_H-M   'P 1'
#
loop_
_entity.id
_entity.type
_entity.pdbx_description
1 polymer ?
#
loop_
_entity_poly.entity_id
_entity_poly.type
_entity_poly.pdbx_seq_one_letter_code
_entity_poly.pdbx_strand_id
1 'polypeptide(L)' 'MVLPKNGAFNWSTAEEARMRMTEYIRSHFSGLLGEDIKLLDLPNGLDLIQDHVTCRLAEHGILSNRAQAAA' A
#
# COMPACT_ATOMS: atom_id res chain seq x y z
N MET A 1 -3.22 -16.82 -2.80
CA MET A 1 -2.69 -15.69 -3.57
C MET A 1 -1.19 -15.94 -3.74
N VAL A 2 -0.71 -16.17 -4.96
CA VAL A 2 0.72 -16.50 -5.21
C VAL A 2 1.43 -15.21 -5.58
N LEU A 3 2.30 -14.73 -4.69
CA LEU A 3 3.16 -13.58 -4.95
C LEU A 3 4.28 -13.94 -5.94
N PRO A 4 4.69 -13.02 -6.82
CA PRO A 4 5.72 -13.30 -7.83
C PRO A 4 7.06 -13.61 -7.16
N LYS A 5 7.69 -14.72 -7.57
CA LYS A 5 9.05 -15.13 -7.20
C LYS A 5 10.08 -14.18 -7.81
N ASN A 6 10.16 -12.96 -7.30
CA ASN A 6 11.34 -12.12 -7.49
C ASN A 6 12.18 -12.25 -6.21
N GLY A 7 13.43 -12.70 -6.33
CA GLY A 7 14.32 -13.00 -5.19
C GLY A 7 14.63 -11.83 -4.25
N ALA A 8 14.04 -10.64 -4.47
CA ALA A 8 14.04 -9.52 -3.54
C ALA A 8 13.14 -9.73 -2.31
N PHE A 9 12.26 -10.72 -2.36
CA PHE A 9 11.20 -10.94 -1.39
C PHE A 9 11.23 -12.36 -0.81
N ASN A 10 12.44 -12.84 -0.52
CA ASN A 10 12.68 -14.08 0.20
C ASN A 10 12.63 -13.79 1.72
N TRP A 11 11.43 -13.54 2.25
CA TRP A 11 11.27 -13.16 3.66
C TRP A 11 10.93 -14.38 4.52
N SER A 12 11.68 -14.58 5.59
CA SER A 12 11.49 -15.71 6.50
C SER A 12 10.22 -15.59 7.35
N THR A 13 9.71 -14.37 7.56
CA THR A 13 8.49 -14.10 8.31
C THR A 13 7.67 -12.93 7.75
N ALA A 14 6.36 -12.96 7.98
CA ALA A 14 5.42 -11.92 7.56
C ALA A 14 5.70 -10.55 8.20
N GLU A 15 6.28 -10.55 9.41
CA GLU A 15 6.68 -9.33 10.12
C GLU A 15 7.86 -8.63 9.43
N GLU A 16 8.90 -9.38 9.02
CA GLU A 16 10.04 -8.83 8.27
C GLU A 16 9.60 -8.27 6.92
N ALA A 17 8.68 -8.95 6.23
CA ALA A 17 8.12 -8.48 4.97
C ALA A 17 7.38 -7.15 5.16
N ARG A 18 6.56 -7.02 6.21
CA ARG A 18 5.83 -5.80 6.54
C ARG A 18 6.75 -4.64 6.89
N MET A 19 7.78 -4.89 7.69
CA MET A 19 8.74 -3.86 8.09
C MET A 19 9.51 -3.33 6.87
N ARG A 20 10.03 -4.23 6.03
CA ARG A 20 10.73 -3.86 4.78
C ARG A 20 9.82 -3.14 3.79
N MET A 21 8.56 -3.56 3.64
CA MET A 21 7.59 -2.85 2.81
C MET A 21 7.32 -1.44 3.33
N THR A 22 7.17 -1.30 4.64
CA THR A 22 6.97 0.00 5.29
C THR A 22 8.14 0.93 5.04
N GLU A 23 9.37 0.45 5.23
CA GLU A 23 10.59 1.21 4.94
C GLU A 23 10.71 1.58 3.46
N TYR A 24 10.41 0.65 2.55
CA TYR A 24 10.43 0.90 1.11
C TYR A 24 9.43 1.99 0.72
N ILE A 25 8.19 1.90 1.24
CA ILE A 25 7.16 2.89 0.98
C ILE A 25 7.60 4.26 1.53
N ARG A 26 8.15 4.29 2.74
CA ARG A 26 8.64 5.50 3.39
C ARG A 26 9.78 6.15 2.59
N SER A 27 10.72 5.35 2.08
CA SER A 27 11.87 5.87 1.34
C SER A 27 11.53 6.34 -0.08
N HIS A 28 10.65 5.63 -0.78
CA HIS A 28 10.36 5.89 -2.21
C HIS A 28 9.13 6.76 -2.44
N PHE A 29 8.17 6.78 -1.51
CA PHE A 29 6.88 7.44 -1.68
C PHE A 29 6.60 8.53 -0.64
N SER A 30 7.59 8.93 0.17
CA SER A 30 7.45 10.05 1.12
C SER A 30 7.01 11.36 0.47
N GLY A 31 7.47 11.65 -0.75
CA GLY A 31 7.03 12.83 -1.49
C GLY A 31 5.57 12.75 -1.97
N LEU A 32 5.06 11.55 -2.23
CA LEU A 32 3.69 11.33 -2.70
C LEU A 32 2.69 11.24 -1.53
N LEU A 33 3.10 10.57 -0.46
CA LEU A 33 2.29 10.35 0.73
C LEU A 33 2.33 11.54 1.69
N GLY A 34 3.41 12.32 1.71
CA GLY A 34 3.55 13.48 2.58
C GLY A 34 3.30 13.11 4.04
N GLU A 35 2.28 13.71 4.65
CA GLU A 35 1.90 13.43 6.05
C GLU A 35 1.24 12.05 6.25
N ASP A 36 0.65 11.47 5.20
CA ASP A 36 0.01 10.15 5.26
C ASP A 36 1.03 9.05 5.57
N ILE A 37 2.33 9.31 5.41
CA ILE A 37 3.42 8.39 5.77
C ILE A 37 3.42 8.00 7.25
N LYS A 38 2.87 8.86 8.12
CA LYS A 38 2.70 8.60 9.56
C LYS A 38 1.71 7.46 9.83
N LEU A 39 0.82 7.16 8.87
CA LEU A 39 -0.10 6.03 8.97
C LEU A 39 0.65 4.70 8.96
N LEU A 40 1.83 4.62 8.34
CA LEU A 40 2.66 3.42 8.32
C LEU A 40 3.20 2.99 9.69
N ASP A 41 3.21 3.88 10.69
CA ASP A 41 3.59 3.52 12.07
C ASP A 41 2.48 2.77 12.81
N LEU A 42 1.28 2.67 12.23
CA LEU A 42 0.17 1.91 12.79
C LEU A 42 0.27 0.42 12.43
N PRO A 43 -0.26 -0.50 13.27
CA PRO A 43 -0.26 -1.94 12.99
C PRO A 43 -1.01 -2.33 11.69
N ASN A 44 -1.95 -1.49 11.26
CA ASN A 44 -2.69 -1.59 10.00
C ASN A 44 -2.28 -0.51 8.98
N GLY A 45 -1.13 0.14 9.15
CA GLY A 45 -0.70 1.28 8.34
C GLY A 45 -0.61 1.02 6.84
N LEU A 46 -0.15 -0.17 6.46
CA LEU A 46 -0.10 -0.58 5.05
C LEU A 46 -1.49 -0.65 4.40
N ASP A 47 -2.49 -1.11 5.16
CA ASP A 47 -3.88 -1.22 4.70
C ASP A 47 -4.52 0.16 4.53
N LEU A 48 -4.27 1.07 5.49
CA LEU A 48 -4.73 2.46 5.43
C LEU A 48 -4.13 3.22 4.25
N ILE A 49 -2.83 3.05 4.00
CA ILE A 49 -2.15 3.65 2.85
C ILE A 49 -2.72 3.09 1.54
N GLN A 50 -2.96 1.77 1.49
CA GLN A 50 -3.54 1.13 0.34
C GLN A 50 -4.95 1.65 0.04
N ASP A 51 -5.80 1.77 1.05
CA ASP A 51 -7.16 2.31 0.92
C ASP A 51 -7.13 3.77 0.45
N HIS A 52 -6.26 4.59 1.04
CA HIS A 52 -6.11 6.00 0.66
C HIS A 52 -5.64 6.17 -0.78
N VAL A 53 -4.64 5.40 -1.21
CA VAL A 53 -4.17 5.41 -2.60
C VAL A 53 -5.27 4.91 -3.54
N THR A 54 -6.01 3.88 -3.14
CA THR A 54 -7.14 3.35 -3.93
C THR A 54 -8.24 4.39 -4.09
N CYS A 55 -8.57 5.13 -3.02
CA CYS A 55 -9.54 6.21 -3.02
C CYS A 55 -9.11 7.33 -3.97
N ARG A 56 -7.86 7.81 -3.86
CA ARG A 56 -7.32 8.84 -4.78
C ARG A 56 -7.31 8.37 -6.23
N LEU A 57 -6.93 7.12 -6.49
CA LEU A 57 -6.94 6.56 -7.84
C LEU A 57 -8.36 6.46 -8.42
N ALA A 58 -9.37 6.19 -7.58
CA ALA A 58 -10.77 6.22 -7.97
C ALA A 58 -11.26 7.65 -8.25
N GLU A 59 -10.89 8.63 -7.42
CA GLU A 59 -11.20 10.05 -7.62
C GLU A 59 -10.60 10.59 -8.93
N HIS A 60 -9.38 10.17 -9.27
CA HIS A 60 -8.73 10.53 -10.53
C HIS A 60 -9.24 9.72 -11.74
N GLY A 61 -10.23 8.84 -11.56
CA GLY A 61 -10.81 8.02 -12.63
C GLY A 61 -9.84 6.97 -13.20
N ILE A 62 -8.71 6.73 -12.54
CA ILE A 62 -7.71 5.72 -12.94
C ILE A 62 -8.21 4.33 -12.58
N LEU A 63 -8.85 4.20 -11.41
CA LEU A 63 -9.64 3.03 -11.06
C LEU A 63 -11.10 3.31 -11.43
N SER A 64 -11.52 2.84 -12.61
CA SER A 64 -12.95 2.80 -12.95
C SER A 64 -13.67 1.91 -11.96
N ASN A 65 -14.48 2.53 -11.10
CA ASN A 65 -15.29 1.87 -10.10
C ASN A 65 -16.22 0.83 -10.74
N ARG A 66 -15.78 -0.43 -10.81
CA ARG A 66 -16.70 -1.57 -11.03
C ARG A 66 -17.62 -1.81 -9.83
N ALA A 67 -17.43 -1.10 -8.72
CA ALA A 67 -18.20 -1.26 -7.48
C ALA A 67 -19.33 -0.23 -7.29
N GLN A 68 -19.51 0.77 -8.17
CA GLN A 68 -20.61 1.75 -8.05
C GLN A 68 -21.83 1.48 -8.95
N ALA A 69 -21.93 0.29 -9.58
CA ALA A 69 -23.08 -0.10 -10.42
C ALA A 69 -24.10 -1.00 -9.70
N ALA A 70 -24.31 -0.81 -8.40
CA ALA A 70 -25.36 -1.49 -7.64
C ALA A 70 -25.98 -0.54 -6.61
N ALA A 71 -26.75 0.42 -7.10
CA ALA A 71 -27.76 1.16 -6.33
C ALA A 71 -29.02 1.28 -7.19
#